data_AF-A0A8W8M8R6-F1
#
_entry.id   AF-A0A8W8M8R6-F1
#
_cell.length_a   1.000
_cell.length_b   1.000
_cell.length_c   1.000
_cell.angle_alpha   90.00
_cell.angle_beta   90.00
_cell.angle_gamma   90.00
#
_symmetry.space_group_name_H-M   'P 1'
#
loop_
_entity.id
_entity.type
_entity.pdbx_description
1 polymer ?
#
loop_
_entity_poly.entity_id
_entity_poly.type
_entity_poly.pdbx_seq_one_letter_code
_entity_poly.pdbx_strand_id
1 'polypeptide(L)'
;MSYRDLRNFTEMMRALGYPRLISMENFRNPNFPLVAEVMRWLVKRYDPNADIHCDIDTDQDRVIFIKTVAEFMHTKAHIKMNTKKLYQSDGYAVKEMLKVTSMLYNAMKTNSSSQSETDNEDDSSHLSFDISSKINDLKEARRLASEITTKGATLYDLLGKEVDLREQRSIVIAKSLEINEVEGGITGSIKGVENEIKKYLMQLDNVASDEANLEAKIEKKKNELERNNKRLQTLQSVRPAYMDEYEKLEEDLQKLYEVYMEKFRNLTYLEAQQEEYNRAEQDKFEETEEKLKQMADRLKSEEHNRQKIMPDDIDLSRNSDDDSEIDLDDDDEDDDDDDDDDDDDNDNVNEDDEIDDNDF
;
A
#
# COMPACT_ATOMS: atom_id res chain seq x y z
N MET A 1 -11.98 11.13 -8.44
CA MET A 1 -12.67 12.23 -7.71
C MET A 1 -12.83 11.80 -6.25
N SER A 2 -12.66 12.68 -5.26
CA SER A 2 -12.95 12.30 -3.86
C SER A 2 -14.46 12.39 -3.61
N TYR A 3 -15.04 11.40 -2.93
CA TYR A 3 -16.44 11.40 -2.50
C TYR A 3 -16.82 12.70 -1.77
N ARG A 4 -15.86 13.27 -1.03
CA ARG A 4 -15.98 14.54 -0.32
C ARG A 4 -16.23 15.73 -1.26
N ASP A 5 -15.55 15.79 -2.41
CA ASP A 5 -15.65 16.91 -3.35
C ASP A 5 -17.05 16.99 -3.97
N LEU A 6 -17.62 15.83 -4.32
CA LEU A 6 -18.95 15.76 -4.93
C LEU A 6 -20.05 16.06 -3.90
N ARG A 7 -19.93 15.53 -2.68
CA ARG A 7 -20.85 15.87 -1.59
C ARG A 7 -20.86 17.36 -1.31
N ASN A 8 -19.68 17.96 -1.11
CA ASN A 8 -19.54 19.40 -0.89
C ASN A 8 -20.16 20.20 -2.04
N PHE A 9 -19.90 19.81 -3.29
CA PHE A 9 -20.50 20.46 -4.45
C PHE A 9 -22.03 20.44 -4.42
N THR A 10 -22.64 19.28 -4.17
CA THR A 10 -24.10 19.15 -4.12
C THR A 10 -24.74 19.96 -3.00
N GLU A 11 -24.11 20.01 -1.82
CA GLU A 11 -24.58 20.79 -0.67
C GLU A 11 -24.48 22.29 -0.96
N MET A 12 -23.35 22.77 -1.52
CA MET A 12 -23.15 24.18 -1.85
C MET A 12 -24.06 24.65 -2.99
N MET A 13 -24.28 23.81 -4.02
CA MET A 13 -25.21 24.11 -5.10
C MET A 13 -26.66 24.24 -4.60
N ARG A 14 -27.07 23.37 -3.66
CA ARG A 14 -28.38 23.47 -3.01
C ARG A 14 -28.51 24.77 -2.22
N ALA A 15 -27.49 25.12 -1.44
CA ALA A 15 -27.50 26.34 -0.64
C ALA A 15 -27.52 27.62 -1.49
N LEU A 16 -26.84 27.61 -2.64
CA LEU A 16 -26.88 28.71 -3.60
C LEU A 16 -28.23 28.82 -4.34
N GLY A 17 -29.14 27.86 -4.17
CA GLY A 17 -30.48 27.86 -4.75
C GLY A 17 -30.54 27.27 -6.16
N TYR A 18 -29.64 26.36 -6.52
CA TYR A 18 -29.73 25.67 -7.81
C TYR A 18 -30.99 24.80 -7.88
N PRO A 19 -31.84 24.95 -8.91
CA PRO A 19 -33.20 24.40 -8.91
C PRO A 19 -33.28 22.88 -9.15
N ARG A 20 -32.26 22.28 -9.78
CA ARG A 20 -32.24 20.86 -10.11
C ARG A 20 -31.47 20.06 -9.06
N LEU A 21 -32.01 18.91 -8.65
CA LEU A 21 -31.30 18.01 -7.74
C LEU A 21 -30.13 17.35 -8.47
N ILE A 22 -28.93 17.54 -7.92
CA ILE A 22 -27.70 16.89 -8.36
C ILE A 22 -27.43 15.70 -7.43
N SER A 23 -27.43 14.49 -7.98
CA SER A 23 -27.09 13.25 -7.28
C SER A 23 -25.63 12.85 -7.52
N MET A 24 -25.11 12.03 -6.62
CA MET A 24 -23.77 11.42 -6.74
C MET A 24 -23.64 10.56 -8.01
N GLU A 25 -24.73 9.95 -8.48
CA GLU A 25 -24.72 9.09 -9.67
C GLU A 25 -24.59 9.88 -10.98
N ASN A 26 -24.93 11.17 -11.00
CA ASN A 26 -24.96 11.95 -12.23
C ASN A 26 -23.58 12.18 -12.86
N PHE A 27 -22.49 12.00 -12.11
CA PHE A 27 -21.10 12.16 -12.58
C PHE A 27 -20.29 10.86 -12.54
N ARG A 28 -20.97 9.71 -12.32
CA ARG A 28 -20.32 8.39 -12.43
C ARG A 28 -19.95 8.07 -13.87
N ASN A 29 -20.76 8.55 -14.81
CA ASN A 29 -20.50 8.56 -16.25
C ASN A 29 -20.46 10.02 -16.77
N PRO A 30 -19.77 10.30 -17.89
CA PRO A 30 -19.77 11.62 -18.50
C PRO A 30 -21.18 12.15 -18.80
N ASN A 31 -21.51 13.32 -18.25
CA ASN A 31 -22.81 13.97 -18.40
C ASN A 31 -22.63 15.45 -18.78
N PHE A 32 -22.27 15.69 -20.03
CA PHE A 32 -22.03 17.04 -20.55
C PHE A 32 -23.26 17.96 -20.45
N PRO A 33 -24.49 17.50 -20.76
CA PRO A 33 -25.68 18.36 -20.62
C PRO A 33 -25.84 18.94 -19.21
N LEU A 34 -25.59 18.12 -18.18
CA LEU A 34 -25.65 18.59 -16.79
C LEU A 34 -24.53 19.60 -16.47
N VAL A 35 -23.29 19.32 -16.91
CA VAL A 35 -22.17 20.28 -16.72
C VAL A 35 -22.44 21.61 -17.41
N ALA A 36 -23.00 21.59 -18.63
CA ALA A 36 -23.34 22.79 -19.36
C ALA A 36 -24.47 23.58 -18.69
N GLU A 37 -25.51 22.91 -18.21
CA GLU A 37 -26.60 23.53 -17.45
C GLU A 37 -26.07 24.19 -16.17
N VAL A 38 -25.27 23.47 -15.39
CA VAL A 38 -24.71 23.97 -14.13
C VAL A 38 -23.76 25.14 -14.37
N MET A 39 -22.85 25.05 -15.34
CA MET A 39 -21.93 26.14 -15.64
C MET A 39 -22.66 27.39 -16.14
N ARG A 40 -23.68 27.23 -16.98
CA ARG A 40 -24.52 28.36 -17.42
C ARG A 40 -25.20 29.03 -16.25
N TRP A 41 -25.71 28.24 -15.31
CA TRP A 41 -26.34 28.76 -14.10
C TRP A 41 -25.34 29.50 -13.21
N LEU A 42 -24.16 28.92 -12.97
CA LEU A 42 -23.10 29.53 -12.15
C LEU A 42 -22.60 30.86 -12.74
N VAL A 43 -22.41 30.92 -14.06
CA VAL A 43 -22.00 32.15 -14.74
C VAL A 43 -23.08 33.23 -14.64
N LYS A 44 -24.35 32.89 -14.89
CA LYS A 44 -25.47 33.84 -14.72
C LYS A 44 -25.68 34.28 -13.27
N ARG A 45 -25.33 33.42 -12.31
CA ARG A 45 -25.36 33.76 -10.88
C ARG A 45 -24.26 34.74 -10.50
N TYR A 46 -23.12 34.69 -11.20
CA TYR A 46 -22.02 35.63 -11.03
C TYR A 46 -22.29 36.97 -11.73
N ASP A 47 -22.78 36.94 -12.98
CA ASP A 47 -23.17 38.12 -13.75
C ASP A 47 -24.47 37.85 -14.53
N PRO A 48 -25.59 38.50 -14.15
CA PRO A 48 -26.88 38.33 -14.84
C PRO A 48 -26.85 38.68 -16.33
N ASN A 49 -25.93 39.54 -16.76
CA ASN A 49 -25.80 40.01 -18.15
C ASN A 49 -24.77 39.20 -18.97
N ALA A 50 -24.22 38.13 -18.40
CA ALA A 50 -23.26 37.29 -19.12
C ALA A 50 -23.91 36.65 -20.36
N ASP A 51 -23.35 36.95 -21.53
CA ASP A 51 -23.69 36.31 -22.78
C ASP A 51 -22.84 35.04 -22.96
N ILE A 52 -23.51 33.88 -23.01
CA ILE A 52 -22.86 32.57 -23.12
C ILE A 52 -23.54 31.82 -24.24
N HIS A 53 -22.73 31.18 -25.08
CA HIS A 53 -23.22 30.27 -26.11
C HIS A 53 -24.22 29.26 -25.54
N CYS A 54 -25.39 29.12 -26.17
CA CYS A 54 -26.47 28.31 -25.63
C CYS A 54 -26.56 26.90 -26.24
N ASP A 55 -25.96 26.68 -27.40
CA ASP A 55 -26.08 25.41 -28.12
C ASP A 55 -24.98 24.43 -27.68
N ILE A 56 -25.37 23.17 -27.54
CA ILE A 56 -24.50 22.05 -27.08
C ILE A 56 -24.73 20.77 -27.89
N ASP A 57 -25.43 20.88 -29.01
CA ASP A 57 -25.92 19.75 -29.80
C ASP A 57 -24.78 19.07 -30.59
N THR A 58 -23.85 19.86 -31.14
CA THR A 58 -22.66 19.34 -31.81
C THR A 58 -21.43 19.39 -30.91
N ASP A 59 -20.45 18.52 -31.20
CA ASP A 59 -19.16 18.55 -30.47
C ASP A 59 -18.41 19.88 -30.65
N GLN A 60 -18.60 20.56 -31.79
CA GLN A 60 -18.04 21.90 -31.99
C GLN A 60 -18.69 22.93 -31.06
N ASP A 61 -20.01 22.89 -30.92
CA ASP A 61 -20.75 23.81 -30.02
C ASP A 61 -20.37 23.59 -28.56
N ARG A 62 -20.15 22.33 -28.17
CA ARG A 62 -19.66 21.99 -26.82
C ARG A 62 -18.28 22.58 -26.54
N VAL A 63 -17.37 22.52 -27.52
CA VAL A 63 -16.03 23.10 -27.38
C VAL A 63 -16.11 24.63 -27.31
N ILE A 64 -16.96 25.26 -28.13
CA ILE A 64 -17.20 26.71 -28.09
C ILE A 64 -17.74 27.12 -26.72
N PHE A 65 -18.77 26.42 -26.23
CA PHE A 65 -19.36 26.65 -24.90
C PHE A 65 -18.30 26.62 -23.79
N ILE A 66 -17.48 25.57 -23.73
CA ILE A 66 -16.45 25.42 -22.69
C ILE A 66 -15.40 26.54 -22.77
N LYS A 67 -15.00 26.94 -23.98
CA LYS A 67 -14.05 28.05 -24.17
C LYS A 67 -14.64 29.37 -23.67
N THR A 68 -15.87 29.70 -24.07
CA THR A 68 -16.56 30.92 -23.66
C THR A 68 -16.70 30.99 -22.14
N VAL A 69 -17.12 29.89 -21.50
CA VAL A 69 -17.25 29.81 -20.04
C VAL A 69 -15.90 29.99 -19.34
N ALA A 70 -14.85 29.31 -19.80
CA ALA A 70 -13.53 29.40 -19.18
C ALA A 70 -12.91 30.80 -19.36
N GLU A 71 -13.08 31.42 -20.52
CA GLU A 71 -12.64 32.79 -20.80
C GLU A 71 -13.39 33.81 -19.94
N PHE A 72 -14.72 33.67 -19.80
CA PHE A 72 -15.53 34.51 -18.92
C PHE A 72 -15.04 34.42 -17.47
N MET A 73 -14.89 33.20 -16.94
CA MET A 73 -14.46 33.00 -15.55
C MET A 73 -13.02 33.48 -15.30
N HIS A 74 -12.15 33.40 -16.30
CA HIS A 74 -10.80 33.93 -16.19
C HIS A 74 -10.76 35.46 -16.20
N THR A 75 -11.53 36.09 -17.09
CA THR A 75 -11.48 37.55 -17.28
C THR A 75 -12.29 38.32 -16.23
N LYS A 76 -13.45 37.79 -15.81
CA LYS A 76 -14.35 38.47 -14.87
C LYS A 76 -14.16 38.05 -13.43
N ALA A 77 -14.00 36.74 -13.19
CA ALA A 77 -13.87 36.19 -11.84
C ALA A 77 -12.43 35.86 -11.43
N HIS A 78 -11.46 36.03 -12.34
CA HIS A 78 -10.05 35.64 -12.13
C HIS A 78 -9.85 34.17 -11.72
N ILE A 79 -10.78 33.29 -12.12
CA ILE A 79 -10.73 31.85 -11.84
C ILE A 79 -10.18 31.10 -13.06
N LYS A 80 -9.02 30.45 -12.90
CA LYS A 80 -8.46 29.56 -13.93
C LYS A 80 -9.09 28.17 -13.88
N MET A 81 -9.76 27.81 -14.96
CA MET A 81 -10.42 26.51 -15.12
C MET A 81 -9.70 25.62 -16.14
N ASN A 82 -9.75 24.31 -15.93
CA ASN A 82 -9.24 23.33 -16.89
C ASN A 82 -10.36 22.91 -17.87
N THR A 83 -10.28 23.39 -19.11
CA THR A 83 -11.27 23.13 -20.17
C THR A 83 -11.39 21.66 -20.54
N LYS A 84 -10.29 20.89 -20.51
CA LYS A 84 -10.30 19.44 -20.79
C LYS A 84 -11.10 18.68 -19.73
N LYS A 85 -10.93 19.02 -18.46
CA LYS A 85 -11.66 18.39 -17.35
C LYS A 85 -13.14 18.77 -17.33
N LEU A 86 -13.49 20.01 -17.69
CA LEU A 86 -14.89 20.39 -17.86
C LEU A 86 -15.54 19.62 -19.00
N TYR A 87 -14.84 19.46 -20.14
CA TYR A 87 -15.36 18.73 -21.30
C TYR A 87 -15.55 17.23 -21.02
N GLN A 88 -14.64 16.61 -20.25
CA GLN A 88 -14.76 15.21 -19.80
C GLN A 88 -16.10 14.92 -19.08
N SER A 89 -16.68 15.94 -18.45
CA SER A 89 -18.04 15.92 -17.89
C SER A 89 -18.33 14.83 -16.85
N ASP A 90 -17.28 14.33 -16.22
CA ASP A 90 -17.33 13.30 -15.18
C ASP A 90 -16.95 13.94 -13.82
N GLY A 91 -16.52 13.10 -12.86
CA GLY A 91 -16.07 13.59 -11.57
C GLY A 91 -14.89 14.57 -11.59
N TYR A 92 -14.15 14.72 -12.68
CA TYR A 92 -13.12 15.75 -12.80
C TYR A 92 -13.71 17.12 -13.15
N ALA A 93 -14.83 17.18 -13.87
CA ALA A 93 -15.53 18.43 -14.17
C ALA A 93 -16.02 19.13 -12.90
N VAL A 94 -16.55 18.35 -11.95
CA VAL A 94 -17.05 18.88 -10.67
C VAL A 94 -15.96 19.58 -9.86
N LYS A 95 -14.71 19.11 -9.90
CA LYS A 95 -13.60 19.82 -9.23
C LYS A 95 -13.39 21.22 -9.80
N GLU A 96 -13.59 21.39 -11.10
CA GLU A 96 -13.48 22.68 -11.75
C GLU A 96 -14.71 23.55 -11.45
N MET A 97 -15.92 23.00 -11.47
CA MET A 97 -17.15 23.71 -11.09
C MET A 97 -17.15 24.14 -9.60
N LEU A 98 -16.52 23.33 -8.74
CA LEU A 98 -16.43 23.60 -7.30
C LEU A 98 -15.60 24.86 -7.00
N LYS A 99 -14.66 25.26 -7.87
CA LYS A 99 -13.90 26.51 -7.70
C LYS A 99 -14.84 27.73 -7.73
N VAL A 100 -15.75 27.73 -8.69
CA VAL A 100 -16.75 28.80 -8.88
C VAL A 100 -17.80 28.74 -7.77
N THR A 101 -18.28 27.53 -7.49
CA THR A 101 -19.31 27.28 -6.47
C THR A 101 -18.82 27.70 -5.08
N SER A 102 -17.57 27.38 -4.73
CA SER A 102 -16.97 27.75 -3.44
C SER A 102 -16.86 29.25 -3.26
N MET A 103 -16.42 29.95 -4.31
CA MET A 103 -16.35 31.42 -4.28
C MET A 103 -17.73 32.04 -4.05
N LEU A 104 -18.74 31.63 -4.83
CA LEU A 104 -20.10 32.15 -4.70
C LEU A 104 -20.72 31.81 -3.34
N TYR A 105 -20.51 30.60 -2.85
CA TYR A 105 -21.01 30.14 -1.56
C TYR A 105 -20.37 30.90 -0.40
N ASN A 106 -19.06 31.15 -0.45
CA ASN A 106 -18.37 31.92 0.58
C ASN A 106 -18.88 33.37 0.61
N ALA A 107 -19.09 34.00 -0.56
CA ALA A 107 -19.68 35.33 -0.65
C ALA A 107 -21.12 35.38 -0.12
N MET A 108 -21.92 34.33 -0.35
CA MET A 108 -23.25 34.21 0.25
C MET A 108 -23.17 34.07 1.77
N LYS A 109 -22.28 33.21 2.28
CA LYS A 109 -22.11 32.98 3.72
C LYS A 109 -21.64 34.24 4.44
N THR A 110 -20.74 35.03 3.87
CA THR A 110 -20.33 36.31 4.47
C THR A 110 -21.50 37.27 4.59
N ASN A 111 -22.37 37.34 3.57
CA ASN A 111 -23.56 38.20 3.63
C ASN A 111 -24.59 37.70 4.66
N SER A 112 -24.82 36.38 4.76
CA SER A 112 -25.73 35.81 5.77
C SER A 112 -25.19 35.95 7.20
N SER A 113 -23.88 35.83 7.40
CA SER A 113 -23.23 36.02 8.71
C SER A 113 -23.34 37.47 9.20
N SER A 114 -23.49 38.44 8.28
CA SER A 114 -23.75 39.84 8.61
C SER A 114 -25.24 40.16 8.84
N GLN A 115 -26.15 39.19 8.61
CA GLN A 115 -27.59 39.41 8.65
C GLN A 115 -28.31 38.61 9.74
N SER A 116 -27.59 37.79 10.50
CA SER A 116 -28.13 36.95 11.59
C SER A 116 -27.44 37.23 12.93
N GLU A 117 -27.40 38.50 13.36
CA GLU A 117 -27.12 38.89 14.76
C GLU A 117 -28.40 39.32 15.49
N THR A 118 -29.57 38.85 15.05
CA THR A 118 -30.81 39.13 15.79
C THR A 118 -31.72 37.92 15.73
N ASP A 119 -31.99 37.38 16.92
CA ASP A 119 -32.94 36.32 17.25
C ASP A 119 -32.56 34.90 16.82
N ASN A 120 -31.94 34.16 17.74
CA ASN A 120 -32.65 33.16 18.54
C ASN A 120 -31.68 32.54 19.56
N GLU A 121 -31.89 32.88 20.83
CA GLU A 121 -31.48 32.10 21.99
C GLU A 121 -32.31 30.81 22.01
N ASP A 122 -31.63 29.66 21.89
CA ASP A 122 -32.00 28.31 22.34
C ASP A 122 -31.60 27.27 21.29
N ASP A 123 -30.33 26.88 21.31
CA ASP A 123 -29.99 25.48 21.09
C ASP A 123 -28.70 25.16 21.84
N SER A 124 -28.86 24.93 23.15
CA SER A 124 -27.85 24.28 24.00
C SER A 124 -27.81 22.79 23.68
N SER A 125 -27.50 22.45 22.43
CA SER A 125 -27.19 21.09 22.04
C SER A 125 -25.97 21.08 21.12
N HIS A 126 -24.89 20.53 21.67
CA HIS A 126 -23.72 20.07 20.93
C HIS A 126 -22.76 21.15 20.38
N LEU A 127 -22.21 21.97 21.28
CA LEU A 127 -20.87 22.53 21.05
C LEU A 127 -19.83 21.40 21.15
N SER A 128 -19.76 20.55 20.13
CA SER A 128 -18.53 19.81 19.85
C SER A 128 -17.48 20.88 19.61
N PHE A 129 -16.62 21.08 20.61
CA PHE A 129 -15.46 21.94 20.53
C PHE A 129 -14.54 21.34 19.46
N ASP A 130 -14.80 21.70 18.20
CA ASP A 130 -14.08 21.19 17.05
C ASP A 130 -12.72 21.89 17.01
N ILE A 131 -11.83 21.44 17.89
CA ILE A 131 -10.43 21.85 17.99
C ILE A 131 -9.77 21.74 16.62
N SER A 132 -10.19 20.79 15.79
CA SER A 132 -9.66 20.61 14.43
C SER A 132 -9.97 21.79 13.50
N SER A 133 -11.10 22.46 13.69
CA SER A 133 -11.42 23.68 12.93
C SER A 133 -10.59 24.89 13.37
N LYS A 134 -10.34 25.02 14.67
CA LYS A 134 -9.59 26.15 15.27
C LYS A 134 -8.08 25.90 15.37
N ILE A 135 -7.59 24.69 15.10
CA ILE A 135 -6.16 24.36 15.21
C ILE A 135 -5.34 25.08 14.15
N ASN A 136 -5.92 25.35 12.98
CA ASN A 136 -5.28 26.13 11.93
C ASN A 136 -5.18 27.60 12.35
N ASP A 137 -6.25 28.17 12.89
CA ASP A 137 -6.24 29.52 13.45
C ASP A 137 -5.24 29.64 14.61
N LEU A 138 -5.12 28.61 15.45
CA LEU A 138 -4.17 28.59 16.56
C LEU A 138 -2.71 28.48 16.09
N LYS A 139 -2.46 27.70 15.03
CA LYS A 139 -1.15 27.61 14.36
C LYS A 139 -0.79 28.93 13.70
N GLU A 140 -1.73 29.58 13.03
CA GLU A 140 -1.55 30.87 12.39
C GLU A 140 -1.32 31.98 13.43
N ALA A 141 -2.08 31.99 14.52
CA ALA A 141 -1.86 32.90 15.64
C ALA A 141 -0.48 32.71 16.27
N ARG A 142 -0.01 31.47 16.44
CA ARG A 142 1.35 31.18 16.92
C ARG A 142 2.42 31.66 15.94
N ARG A 143 2.22 31.43 14.63
CA ARG A 143 3.12 31.93 13.58
C ARG A 143 3.20 33.46 13.60
N LEU A 144 2.06 34.13 13.68
CA LEU A 144 1.97 35.59 13.75
C LEU A 144 2.61 36.13 15.03
N ALA A 145 2.43 35.48 16.17
CA ALA A 145 3.09 35.86 17.42
C ALA A 145 4.62 35.74 17.34
N SER A 146 5.13 34.69 16.70
CA SER A 146 6.56 34.56 16.40
C SER A 146 7.03 35.65 15.45
N GLU A 147 6.26 35.93 14.39
CA GLU A 147 6.59 36.98 13.42
C GLU A 147 6.60 38.38 14.07
N ILE A 148 5.64 38.69 14.95
CA ILE A 148 5.62 39.93 15.73
C ILE A 148 6.89 40.06 16.57
N THR A 149 7.32 38.98 17.23
CA THR A 149 8.57 38.98 18.01
C THR A 149 9.79 39.23 17.13
N THR A 150 9.89 38.54 15.97
CA THR A 150 11.00 38.72 15.03
C THR A 150 11.01 40.12 14.43
N LYS A 151 9.86 40.64 14.01
CA LYS A 151 9.71 42.00 13.48
C LYS A 151 10.01 43.05 14.55
N GLY A 152 9.59 42.81 15.79
CA GLY A 152 9.91 43.65 16.94
C GLY A 152 11.40 43.72 17.23
N ALA A 153 12.09 42.57 17.22
CA ALA A 153 13.55 42.52 17.36
C ALA A 153 14.26 43.24 16.20
N THR A 154 13.82 42.98 14.96
CA THR A 154 14.36 43.66 13.77
C THR A 154 14.15 45.17 13.86
N LEU A 155 12.97 45.61 14.29
CA LEU A 155 12.64 47.02 14.45
C LEU A 155 13.48 47.67 15.56
N TYR A 156 13.68 46.98 16.69
CA TYR A 156 14.56 47.44 17.77
C TYR A 156 15.99 47.65 17.26
N ASP A 157 16.54 46.69 16.54
CA ASP A 157 17.89 46.79 15.98
C ASP A 157 18.00 47.92 14.94
N LEU A 158 16.98 48.08 14.09
CA LEU A 158 16.93 49.16 13.10
C LEU A 158 16.80 50.54 13.76
N LEU A 159 15.95 50.68 14.78
CA LEU A 159 15.79 51.92 15.55
C LEU A 159 17.05 52.25 16.36
N GLY A 160 17.74 51.24 16.90
CA GLY A 160 19.03 51.43 17.57
C GLY A 160 20.09 52.03 16.65
N LYS A 161 20.07 51.65 15.36
CA LYS A 161 20.95 52.21 14.32
C LYS A 161 20.47 53.55 13.76
N GLU A 162 19.23 53.97 14.03
CA GLU A 162 18.67 55.18 13.42
C GLU A 162 19.42 56.45 13.82
N VAL A 163 20.03 56.50 15.01
CA VAL A 163 20.82 57.68 15.44
C VAL A 163 22.03 57.88 14.51
N ASP A 164 22.79 56.81 14.27
CA ASP A 164 23.95 56.83 13.39
C ASP A 164 23.53 57.01 11.92
N LEU A 165 22.50 56.27 11.49
CA LEU A 165 21.97 56.34 10.13
C LEU A 165 21.37 57.72 9.82
N ARG A 166 20.78 58.42 10.79
CA ARG A 166 20.23 59.77 10.62
C ARG A 166 21.33 60.80 10.39
N GLU A 167 22.44 60.69 11.11
CA GLU A 167 23.60 61.56 10.89
C GLU A 167 24.20 61.30 9.50
N GLN A 168 24.48 60.03 9.16
CA GLN A 168 24.98 59.64 7.85
C GLN A 168 24.03 60.07 6.71
N ARG A 169 22.72 59.87 6.88
CA ARG A 169 21.71 60.30 5.91
C ARG A 169 21.71 61.81 5.73
N SER A 170 21.87 62.58 6.81
CA SER A 170 21.95 64.05 6.73
C SER A 170 23.22 64.49 6.00
N ILE A 171 24.36 63.82 6.23
CA ILE A 171 25.62 64.06 5.51
C ILE A 171 25.49 63.73 4.01
N VAL A 172 24.90 62.58 3.67
CA VAL A 172 24.71 62.13 2.28
C VAL A 172 23.71 63.03 1.54
N ILE A 173 22.61 63.44 2.18
CA ILE A 173 21.63 64.38 1.58
C ILE A 173 22.24 65.77 1.39
N ALA A 174 23.12 66.20 2.30
CA ALA A 174 23.83 67.46 2.16
C ALA A 174 24.94 67.39 1.10
N LYS A 175 25.41 66.19 0.73
CA LYS A 175 26.35 65.98 -0.37
C LYS A 175 25.62 66.22 -1.69
N SER A 176 26.09 67.18 -2.48
CA SER A 176 25.63 67.34 -3.87
C SER A 176 25.98 66.07 -4.66
N LEU A 177 25.04 65.59 -5.48
CA LEU A 177 25.23 64.41 -6.33
C LEU A 177 26.53 64.51 -7.15
N GLU A 178 27.53 63.71 -6.77
CA GLU A 178 28.78 63.59 -7.51
C GLU A 178 28.57 62.65 -8.68
N ILE A 179 28.31 63.24 -9.86
CA ILE A 179 28.01 62.51 -11.10
C ILE A 179 29.06 61.43 -11.39
N ASN A 180 30.34 61.71 -11.12
CA ASN A 180 31.44 60.76 -11.33
C ASN A 180 31.36 59.51 -10.42
N GLU A 181 30.92 59.66 -9.17
CA GLU A 181 30.74 58.52 -8.26
C GLU A 181 29.55 57.66 -8.69
N VAL A 182 28.46 58.29 -9.13
CA VAL A 182 27.27 57.60 -9.63
C VAL A 182 27.57 56.87 -10.93
N GLU A 183 28.25 57.50 -11.88
CA GLU A 183 28.69 56.87 -13.13
C GLU A 183 29.66 55.72 -12.87
N GLY A 184 30.58 55.87 -11.92
CA GLY A 184 31.48 54.80 -11.48
C GLY A 184 30.73 53.62 -10.86
N GLY A 185 29.74 53.89 -10.01
CA GLY A 185 28.87 52.87 -9.42
C GLY A 185 28.06 52.11 -10.47
N ILE A 186 27.42 52.83 -11.39
CA ILE A 186 26.66 52.24 -12.50
C ILE A 186 27.58 51.39 -13.39
N THR A 187 28.76 51.90 -13.75
CA THR A 187 29.76 51.16 -14.54
C THR A 187 30.22 49.89 -13.82
N GLY A 188 30.40 49.97 -12.49
CA GLY A 188 30.72 48.81 -11.65
C GLY A 188 29.60 47.77 -11.64
N SER A 189 28.34 48.20 -11.50
CA SER A 189 27.17 47.32 -11.57
C SER A 189 27.04 46.66 -12.95
N ILE A 190 27.27 47.40 -14.04
CA ILE A 190 27.27 46.84 -15.40
C ILE A 190 28.33 45.74 -15.52
N LYS A 191 29.56 46.00 -15.07
CA LYS A 191 30.63 44.99 -15.07
C LYS A 191 30.30 43.78 -14.20
N GLY A 192 29.62 43.99 -13.08
CA GLY A 192 29.12 42.91 -12.22
C GLY A 192 28.16 41.99 -12.98
N VAL A 193 27.17 42.57 -13.65
CA VAL A 193 26.20 41.85 -14.48
C VAL A 193 26.89 41.16 -15.67
N GLU A 194 27.84 41.81 -16.33
CA GLU A 194 28.62 41.20 -17.43
C GLU A 194 29.39 39.95 -16.96
N ASN A 195 29.99 40.00 -15.77
CA ASN A 195 30.68 38.85 -15.19
C ASN A 195 29.71 37.72 -14.82
N GLU A 196 28.52 38.05 -14.31
CA GLU A 196 27.46 37.07 -14.05
C GLU A 196 26.98 36.42 -15.36
N ILE A 197 26.74 37.20 -16.41
CA ILE A 197 26.38 36.69 -17.74
C ILE A 197 27.47 35.72 -18.23
N LYS A 198 28.74 36.11 -18.14
CA LYS A 198 29.85 35.24 -18.55
C LYS A 198 29.89 33.94 -17.75
N LYS A 199 29.68 34.01 -16.43
CA LYS A 199 29.60 32.83 -15.56
C LYS A 199 28.46 31.91 -15.99
N TYR A 200 27.27 32.45 -16.25
CA TYR A 200 26.12 31.66 -16.69
C TYR A 200 26.31 31.05 -18.08
N LEU A 201 26.97 31.75 -19.00
CA LEU A 201 27.33 31.20 -20.31
C LEU A 201 28.29 30.00 -20.18
N MET A 202 29.30 30.08 -19.31
CA MET A 202 30.20 28.95 -19.04
C MET A 202 29.45 27.76 -18.42
N GLN A 203 28.52 28.02 -17.50
CA GLN A 203 27.68 26.97 -16.92
C GLN A 203 26.78 26.32 -17.96
N LEU A 204 26.25 27.09 -18.92
CA LEU A 204 25.42 26.59 -20.00
C LEU A 204 26.22 25.66 -20.93
N ASP A 205 27.45 26.03 -21.29
CA ASP A 205 28.34 25.19 -22.09
C ASP A 205 28.68 23.88 -21.37
N ASN A 206 28.93 23.92 -20.07
CA ASN A 206 29.18 22.72 -19.28
C ASN A 206 27.96 21.79 -19.29
N VAL A 207 26.75 22.35 -19.09
CA VAL A 207 25.50 21.56 -19.14
C VAL A 207 25.29 20.96 -20.53
N ALA A 208 25.55 21.70 -21.61
CA ALA A 208 25.44 21.18 -22.97
C ALA A 208 26.43 20.03 -23.23
N SER A 209 27.65 20.13 -22.72
CA SER A 209 28.64 19.05 -22.77
C SER A 209 28.19 17.81 -21.98
N ASP A 210 27.65 18.01 -20.76
CA ASP A 210 27.14 16.93 -19.92
C ASP A 210 25.93 16.24 -20.56
N GLU A 211 25.02 17.01 -21.15
CA GLU A 211 23.87 16.50 -21.90
C GLU A 211 24.32 15.61 -23.07
N ALA A 212 25.27 16.08 -23.89
CA ALA A 212 25.80 15.30 -25.00
C ALA A 212 26.48 13.99 -24.54
N ASN A 213 27.22 14.06 -23.43
CA ASN A 213 27.86 12.89 -22.83
C ASN A 213 26.84 11.88 -22.28
N LEU A 214 25.78 12.35 -21.64
CA LEU A 214 24.70 11.50 -21.13
C LEU A 214 23.91 10.87 -22.27
N GLU A 215 23.60 11.61 -23.32
CA GLU A 215 22.91 11.08 -24.51
C GLU A 215 23.72 9.96 -25.16
N ALA A 216 25.04 10.13 -25.30
CA ALA A 216 25.92 9.09 -25.82
C ALA A 216 25.92 7.82 -24.92
N LYS A 217 25.89 7.99 -23.59
CA LYS A 217 25.78 6.87 -22.64
C LYS A 217 24.43 6.16 -22.74
N ILE A 218 23.34 6.92 -22.86
CA ILE A 218 21.98 6.40 -23.01
C ILE A 218 21.89 5.57 -24.30
N GLU A 219 22.38 6.09 -25.41
CA GLU A 219 22.33 5.39 -26.69
C GLU A 219 23.19 4.12 -26.66
N LYS A 220 24.36 4.14 -26.03
CA LYS A 220 25.17 2.93 -25.81
C LYS A 220 24.40 1.88 -25.00
N LYS A 221 23.77 2.29 -23.89
CA LYS A 221 22.99 1.39 -23.02
C LYS A 221 21.75 0.83 -23.71
N LYS A 222 21.07 1.64 -24.51
CA LYS A 222 19.92 1.22 -25.32
C LYS A 222 20.32 0.15 -26.34
N ASN A 223 21.46 0.33 -27.02
CA ASN A 223 21.99 -0.67 -27.95
C ASN A 223 22.41 -1.97 -27.25
N GLU A 224 23.02 -1.89 -26.07
CA GLU A 224 23.33 -3.06 -25.23
C GLU A 224 22.06 -3.81 -24.82
N LEU A 225 21.03 -3.08 -24.38
CA LEU A 225 19.75 -3.64 -23.97
C LEU A 225 19.02 -4.31 -25.14
N GLU A 226 19.03 -3.71 -26.33
CA GLU A 226 18.42 -4.31 -27.51
C GLU A 226 19.12 -5.63 -27.91
N ARG A 227 20.46 -5.67 -27.84
CA ARG A 227 21.23 -6.90 -28.10
C ARG A 227 20.90 -7.99 -27.09
N ASN A 228 20.84 -7.65 -25.81
CA ASN A 228 20.50 -8.59 -24.75
C ASN A 228 19.06 -9.10 -24.88
N ASN A 229 18.10 -8.22 -25.19
CA ASN A 229 16.72 -8.62 -25.45
C ASN A 229 16.60 -9.57 -26.65
N LYS A 230 17.32 -9.30 -27.75
CA LYS A 230 17.37 -10.22 -28.89
C LYS A 230 17.95 -11.58 -28.49
N ARG A 231 19.04 -11.59 -27.70
CA ARG A 231 19.63 -12.83 -27.17
C ARG A 231 18.66 -13.60 -26.28
N LEU A 232 17.97 -12.91 -25.37
CA LEU A 232 16.97 -13.50 -24.50
C LEU A 232 15.81 -14.10 -25.31
N GLN A 233 15.31 -13.38 -26.30
CA GLN A 233 14.25 -13.85 -27.17
C GLN A 233 14.67 -15.11 -27.94
N THR A 234 15.90 -15.16 -28.47
CA THR A 234 16.44 -16.37 -29.08
C THR A 234 16.51 -17.51 -28.07
N LEU A 235 17.00 -17.26 -26.86
CA LEU A 235 17.10 -18.28 -25.80
C LEU A 235 15.73 -18.83 -25.40
N GLN A 236 14.72 -17.97 -25.29
CA GLN A 236 13.33 -18.35 -24.98
C GLN A 236 12.65 -19.09 -26.13
N SER A 237 13.01 -18.78 -27.38
CA SER A 237 12.44 -19.47 -28.55
C SER A 237 12.97 -20.91 -28.70
N VAL A 238 14.13 -21.21 -28.11
CA VAL A 238 14.75 -22.52 -28.18
C VAL A 238 14.24 -23.36 -27.01
N ARG A 239 13.54 -24.44 -27.33
CA ARG A 239 13.17 -25.46 -26.35
C ARG A 239 14.45 -26.14 -25.84
N PRO A 240 14.68 -26.21 -24.51
CA PRO A 240 15.84 -26.93 -23.99
C PRO A 240 15.82 -28.41 -24.38
N ALA A 241 16.99 -28.96 -24.73
CA ALA A 241 17.11 -30.33 -25.26
C ALA A 241 16.64 -31.42 -24.27
N TYR A 242 16.72 -31.15 -22.97
CA TYR A 242 16.27 -32.07 -21.92
C TYR A 242 14.75 -32.03 -21.67
N MET A 243 14.02 -31.07 -22.24
CA MET A 243 12.57 -30.96 -21.99
C MET A 243 11.79 -32.16 -22.51
N ASP A 244 12.20 -32.73 -23.65
CA ASP A 244 11.53 -33.90 -24.21
C ASP A 244 11.75 -35.15 -23.33
N GLU A 245 12.93 -35.27 -22.70
CA GLU A 245 13.22 -36.34 -21.74
C GLU A 245 12.45 -36.13 -20.43
N TYR A 246 12.39 -34.89 -19.93
CA TYR A 246 11.61 -34.53 -18.75
C TYR A 246 10.13 -34.88 -18.91
N GLU A 247 9.49 -34.49 -20.02
CA GLU A 247 8.08 -34.78 -20.29
C GLU A 247 7.81 -36.29 -20.37
N LYS A 248 8.74 -37.04 -20.97
CA LYS A 248 8.65 -38.50 -21.01
C LYS A 248 8.74 -39.12 -19.62
N LEU A 249 9.68 -38.64 -18.79
CA LEU A 249 9.83 -39.10 -17.41
C LEU A 249 8.60 -38.75 -16.56
N GLU A 250 7.98 -37.58 -16.78
CA GLU A 250 6.72 -37.21 -16.12
C GLU A 250 5.59 -38.17 -16.49
N GLU A 251 5.46 -38.51 -17.77
CA GLU A 251 4.43 -39.44 -18.23
C GLU A 251 4.64 -40.85 -17.67
N ASP A 252 5.90 -41.31 -17.62
CA ASP A 252 6.27 -42.59 -17.03
C ASP A 252 6.04 -42.59 -15.51
N LEU A 253 6.35 -41.51 -14.81
CA LEU A 253 6.07 -41.33 -13.38
C LEU A 253 4.57 -41.42 -13.10
N GLN A 254 3.74 -40.78 -13.92
CA GLN A 254 2.29 -40.80 -13.76
C GLN A 254 1.73 -42.22 -13.90
N LYS A 255 2.19 -42.98 -14.89
CA LYS A 255 1.82 -44.40 -15.08
C LYS A 255 2.27 -45.25 -13.90
N LEU A 256 3.49 -45.02 -13.40
CA LEU A 256 4.04 -45.77 -12.27
C LEU A 256 3.26 -45.48 -10.97
N TYR A 257 2.85 -44.23 -10.77
CA TYR A 257 2.04 -43.81 -9.63
C TYR A 257 0.66 -44.47 -9.64
N GLU A 258 0.02 -44.59 -10.81
CA GLU A 258 -1.27 -45.29 -10.93
C GLU A 258 -1.16 -46.77 -10.52
N VAL A 259 -0.13 -47.46 -11.00
CA VAL A 259 0.15 -48.86 -10.62
C VAL A 259 0.48 -48.97 -9.13
N TYR A 260 1.26 -48.03 -8.58
CA TYR A 260 1.57 -47.99 -7.17
C TYR A 260 0.30 -47.85 -6.33
N MET A 261 -0.61 -46.95 -6.69
CA MET A 261 -1.87 -46.74 -5.98
C MET A 261 -2.77 -47.97 -6.00
N GLU A 262 -2.84 -48.69 -7.13
CA GLU A 262 -3.59 -49.95 -7.22
C GLU A 262 -2.98 -51.03 -6.31
N LYS A 263 -1.65 -51.20 -6.36
CA LYS A 263 -0.94 -52.16 -5.49
C LYS A 263 -1.09 -51.81 -4.02
N PHE A 264 -0.95 -50.54 -3.67
CA PHE A 264 -1.11 -50.05 -2.31
C PHE A 264 -2.52 -50.35 -1.80
N ARG A 265 -3.56 -50.05 -2.59
CA ARG A 265 -4.94 -50.35 -2.23
C ARG A 265 -5.19 -51.85 -2.03
N ASN A 266 -4.63 -52.70 -2.90
CA ASN A 266 -4.73 -54.14 -2.78
C ASN A 266 -3.99 -54.66 -1.54
N LEU A 267 -2.81 -54.12 -1.26
CA LEU A 267 -2.02 -54.46 -0.07
C LEU A 267 -2.77 -54.12 1.21
N THR A 268 -3.25 -52.88 1.34
CA THR A 268 -4.04 -52.44 2.51
C THR A 268 -5.28 -53.31 2.71
N TYR A 269 -5.94 -53.73 1.62
CA TYR A 269 -7.08 -54.64 1.72
C TYR A 269 -6.68 -56.03 2.24
N LEU A 270 -5.58 -56.60 1.73
CA LEU A 270 -5.09 -57.91 2.16
C LEU A 270 -4.59 -57.88 3.61
N GLU A 271 -3.89 -56.83 4.00
CA GLU A 271 -3.45 -56.60 5.39
C GLU A 271 -4.65 -56.55 6.33
N ALA A 272 -5.70 -55.78 6.00
CA ALA A 272 -6.92 -55.73 6.80
C ALA A 272 -7.64 -57.09 6.89
N GLN A 273 -7.69 -57.85 5.79
CA GLN A 273 -8.30 -59.18 5.80
C GLN A 273 -7.49 -60.19 6.63
N GLN A 274 -6.16 -60.10 6.58
CA GLN A 274 -5.28 -60.93 7.38
C GLN A 274 -5.41 -60.59 8.87
N GLU A 275 -5.52 -59.32 9.22
CA GLU A 275 -5.76 -58.88 10.61
C GLU A 275 -7.10 -59.40 11.13
N GLU A 276 -8.16 -59.37 10.32
CA GLU A 276 -9.47 -59.92 10.67
C GLU A 276 -9.43 -61.45 10.84
N TYR A 277 -8.70 -62.17 9.98
CA TYR A 277 -8.51 -63.62 10.11
C TYR A 277 -7.75 -63.97 11.39
N ASN A 278 -6.65 -63.28 11.67
CA ASN A 278 -5.85 -63.48 12.88
C ASN A 278 -6.68 -63.20 14.13
N ARG A 279 -7.48 -62.12 14.14
CA ARG A 279 -8.40 -61.82 15.25
C ARG A 279 -9.44 -62.91 15.45
N ALA A 280 -10.03 -63.42 14.38
CA ALA A 280 -11.00 -64.52 14.46
C ALA A 280 -10.37 -65.85 14.90
N GLU A 281 -9.11 -66.12 14.55
CA GLU A 281 -8.38 -67.28 15.07
C GLU A 281 -8.06 -67.12 16.56
N GLN A 282 -7.63 -65.93 16.98
CA GLN A 282 -7.40 -65.60 18.37
C GLN A 282 -8.66 -65.77 19.21
N ASP A 283 -9.80 -65.22 18.77
CA ASP A 283 -11.10 -65.38 19.45
C ASP A 283 -11.51 -66.85 19.59
N LYS A 284 -11.27 -67.67 18.56
CA LYS A 284 -11.55 -69.13 18.62
C LYS A 284 -10.61 -69.84 19.58
N PHE A 285 -9.31 -69.49 19.54
CA PHE A 285 -8.33 -70.05 20.44
C PHE A 285 -8.71 -69.75 21.89
N GLU A 286 -9.03 -68.49 22.20
CA GLU A 286 -9.52 -68.04 23.50
C GLU A 286 -10.82 -68.76 23.91
N GLU A 287 -11.80 -68.92 23.01
CA GLU A 287 -13.04 -69.67 23.30
C GLU A 287 -12.76 -71.15 23.57
N THR A 288 -11.81 -71.77 22.84
CA THR A 288 -11.42 -73.16 23.08
C THR A 288 -10.64 -73.32 24.38
N GLU A 289 -9.75 -72.39 24.71
CA GLU A 289 -9.01 -72.36 25.96
C GLU A 289 -9.97 -72.17 27.14
N GLU A 290 -10.94 -71.25 27.02
CA GLU A 290 -11.96 -71.02 28.04
C GLU A 290 -12.83 -72.28 28.25
N LYS A 291 -13.25 -72.95 27.17
CA LYS A 291 -13.98 -74.23 27.26
C LYS A 291 -13.15 -75.34 27.91
N LEU A 292 -11.86 -75.43 27.57
CA LEU A 292 -10.95 -76.45 28.10
C LEU A 292 -10.66 -76.19 29.59
N LYS A 293 -10.51 -74.92 29.97
CA LYS A 293 -10.42 -74.47 31.36
C LYS A 293 -11.71 -74.79 32.14
N GLN A 294 -12.89 -74.48 31.59
CA GLN A 294 -14.17 -74.84 32.20
C GLN A 294 -14.33 -76.36 32.38
N MET A 295 -13.86 -77.18 31.42
CA MET A 295 -13.88 -78.64 31.53
C MET A 295 -12.88 -79.14 32.58
N ALA A 296 -11.68 -78.58 32.63
CA ALA A 296 -10.66 -78.89 33.65
C ALA A 296 -11.15 -78.51 35.06
N ASP A 297 -11.79 -77.37 35.22
CA ASP A 297 -12.35 -76.93 36.51
C ASP A 297 -13.55 -77.80 36.93
N ARG A 298 -14.36 -78.28 35.97
CA ARG A 298 -15.43 -79.25 36.22
C ARG A 298 -14.88 -80.60 36.66
N LEU A 299 -13.83 -81.11 36.01
CA LEU A 299 -13.15 -82.34 36.39
C LEU A 299 -12.49 -82.23 37.77
N LYS A 300 -11.79 -81.13 38.07
CA LYS A 300 -11.26 -80.86 39.42
C LYS A 300 -12.37 -80.79 40.47
N SER A 301 -13.51 -80.21 40.13
CA SER A 301 -14.66 -80.15 41.04
C SER A 301 -15.29 -81.52 41.26
N GLU A 302 -15.39 -82.36 40.22
CA GLU A 302 -15.88 -83.74 40.31
C GLU A 302 -14.90 -84.67 41.04
N GLU A 303 -13.59 -84.48 40.86
CA GLU A 303 -12.53 -85.16 41.61
C GLU A 303 -12.55 -84.75 43.08
N HIS A 304 -12.64 -83.46 43.39
CA HIS A 304 -12.79 -82.96 44.76
C HIS A 304 -14.09 -83.46 45.44
N ASN A 305 -15.16 -83.68 44.67
CA ASN A 305 -16.41 -84.24 45.17
C ASN A 305 -16.32 -85.77 45.36
N ARG A 306 -15.54 -86.48 44.53
CA ARG A 306 -15.21 -87.91 44.71
C ARG A 306 -14.26 -88.15 45.88
N GLN A 307 -13.28 -87.28 46.11
CA GLN A 307 -12.38 -87.35 47.28
C GLN A 307 -13.07 -87.02 48.61
N LYS A 308 -14.30 -86.48 48.60
CA LYS A 308 -15.12 -86.35 49.81
C LYS A 308 -15.92 -87.60 50.19
N ILE A 309 -15.93 -88.65 49.36
CA ILE A 309 -16.60 -89.93 49.65
C ILE A 309 -15.63 -91.08 49.38
N MET A 310 -14.66 -91.30 50.27
CA MET A 310 -14.14 -92.59 50.74
C MET A 310 -12.85 -92.33 51.58
N PRO A 311 -12.72 -92.92 52.78
CA PRO A 311 -11.55 -92.77 53.64
C PRO A 311 -10.48 -93.87 53.42
N ASP A 312 -9.28 -93.53 53.89
CA ASP A 312 -8.07 -94.33 54.16
C ASP A 312 -7.19 -94.85 53.01
N ASP A 313 -5.94 -94.36 53.07
CA ASP A 313 -4.64 -95.01 52.97
C ASP A 313 -4.32 -95.95 51.80
N ILE A 314 -3.32 -95.56 51.00
CA ILE A 314 -2.10 -96.33 50.71
C ILE A 314 -1.07 -95.44 50.00
N ASP A 315 0.10 -95.40 50.62
CA ASP A 315 1.40 -94.86 50.20
C ASP A 315 1.97 -95.60 48.97
N LEU A 316 2.29 -94.87 47.90
CA LEU A 316 3.30 -95.27 46.90
C LEU A 316 3.97 -94.04 46.25
N SER A 317 5.22 -93.78 46.66
CA SER A 317 6.34 -93.21 45.89
C SER A 317 6.10 -91.90 45.12
N ARG A 318 6.51 -90.78 45.71
CA ARG A 318 6.71 -89.51 44.99
C ARG A 318 8.21 -89.22 44.93
N ASN A 319 8.81 -89.48 43.77
CA ASN A 319 10.18 -89.06 43.47
C ASN A 319 10.26 -87.53 43.57
N SER A 320 11.29 -87.11 44.28
CA SER A 320 11.84 -85.76 44.29
C SER A 320 12.56 -85.48 42.97
N ASP A 321 12.61 -84.20 42.65
CA ASP A 321 13.60 -83.52 41.80
C ASP A 321 13.41 -83.65 40.27
N ASP A 322 12.78 -82.63 39.68
CA ASP A 322 13.41 -81.93 38.55
C ASP A 322 13.27 -80.42 38.78
N ASP A 323 14.44 -79.80 38.92
CA ASP A 323 14.71 -78.37 39.03
C ASP A 323 14.51 -77.69 37.66
N SER A 324 14.49 -76.35 37.69
CA SER A 324 14.73 -75.43 36.57
C SER A 324 13.61 -75.27 35.54
N GLU A 325 13.37 -74.12 34.93
CA GLU A 325 13.56 -72.71 35.25
C GLU A 325 12.63 -72.01 34.24
N ILE A 326 12.05 -70.89 34.62
CA ILE A 326 11.28 -70.03 33.73
C ILE A 326 12.27 -69.36 32.79
N ASP A 327 12.08 -69.47 31.47
CA ASP A 327 12.59 -68.48 30.52
C ASP A 327 11.48 -68.11 29.53
N LEU A 328 10.99 -66.89 29.71
CA LEU A 328 10.19 -66.11 28.78
C LEU A 328 11.19 -65.22 28.03
N ASP A 329 11.57 -65.60 26.83
CA ASP A 329 12.33 -64.74 25.94
C ASP A 329 11.34 -63.91 25.10
N ASP A 330 11.05 -62.71 25.61
CA ASP A 330 10.66 -61.54 24.82
C ASP A 330 11.94 -60.99 24.18
N ASP A 331 12.20 -61.34 22.91
CA ASP A 331 13.23 -60.70 22.09
C ASP A 331 12.66 -59.41 21.47
N ASP A 332 12.65 -58.33 22.25
CA ASP A 332 12.74 -56.96 21.74
C ASP A 332 14.24 -56.58 21.71
N GLU A 333 14.91 -56.89 20.60
CA GLU A 333 16.23 -56.32 20.29
C GLU A 333 16.04 -54.95 19.65
N ASP A 334 16.15 -53.93 20.50
CA ASP A 334 16.62 -52.58 20.15
C ASP A 334 18.03 -52.71 19.55
N ASP A 335 18.19 -52.33 18.28
CA ASP A 335 19.49 -52.09 17.66
C ASP A 335 19.66 -50.58 17.49
N ASP A 336 20.68 -50.07 18.18
CA ASP A 336 21.18 -48.71 18.21
C ASP A 336 21.53 -48.18 16.81
N ASP A 337 21.30 -46.88 16.57
CA ASP A 337 22.27 -46.06 15.84
C ASP A 337 22.09 -44.58 16.25
N ASP A 338 23.04 -44.14 17.07
CA ASP A 338 23.42 -42.75 17.30
C ASP A 338 23.88 -42.12 15.98
N ASP A 339 23.26 -41.00 15.57
CA ASP A 339 23.92 -39.96 14.80
C ASP A 339 23.43 -38.60 15.31
N ASP A 340 24.24 -38.04 16.22
CA ASP A 340 24.28 -36.62 16.56
C ASP A 340 24.67 -35.81 15.30
N ASP A 341 23.76 -34.98 14.81
CA ASP A 341 24.12 -33.85 13.94
C ASP A 341 23.56 -32.55 14.54
N ASP A 342 24.49 -31.72 14.98
CA ASP A 342 24.34 -30.42 15.61
C ASP A 342 23.60 -29.39 14.72
N ASP A 343 22.39 -28.99 15.12
CA ASP A 343 21.76 -27.73 14.69
C ASP A 343 22.28 -26.59 15.58
N ASP A 344 23.44 -26.02 15.22
CA ASP A 344 23.95 -24.76 15.76
C ASP A 344 23.79 -23.66 14.70
N ASP A 345 22.62 -23.01 14.72
CA ASP A 345 22.34 -21.75 14.05
C ASP A 345 23.31 -20.68 14.56
N ASN A 346 24.39 -20.43 13.82
CA ASN A 346 25.26 -19.28 14.03
C ASN A 346 25.34 -18.43 12.75
N ASP A 347 24.30 -17.62 12.55
CA ASP A 347 24.33 -16.44 11.68
C ASP A 347 25.35 -15.43 12.24
N ASN A 348 26.62 -15.61 11.87
CA ASN A 348 27.65 -14.60 12.05
C ASN A 348 28.06 -14.03 10.69
N VAL A 349 27.31 -13.03 10.24
CA VAL A 349 27.70 -12.13 9.14
C VAL A 349 28.81 -11.22 9.65
N ASN A 350 30.06 -11.68 9.54
CA ASN A 350 31.20 -10.78 9.51
C ASN A 350 31.47 -10.40 8.04
N GLU A 351 31.04 -9.18 7.72
CA GLU A 351 31.73 -8.33 6.75
C GLU A 351 33.18 -8.18 7.22
N ASP A 352 34.13 -8.63 6.43
CA ASP A 352 35.49 -8.12 6.47
C ASP A 352 35.93 -7.79 5.03
N ASP A 353 35.97 -6.48 4.83
CA ASP A 353 36.97 -5.72 4.09
C ASP A 353 38.19 -6.51 3.60
N GLU A 354 38.52 -6.36 2.31
CA GLU A 354 39.88 -5.96 1.88
C GLU A 354 39.75 -5.08 0.63
N ILE A 355 39.93 -3.76 0.78
CA ILE A 355 41.18 -3.00 0.59
C ILE A 355 41.41 -2.59 -0.88
N ASP A 356 41.21 -1.28 -1.07
CA ASP A 356 42.10 -0.30 -1.70
C ASP A 356 43.13 -0.80 -2.72
N ASP A 357 43.05 -0.26 -3.93
CA ASP A 357 44.14 0.53 -4.54
C ASP A 357 43.81 0.80 -6.02
N ASN A 358 43.60 2.07 -6.36
CA ASN A 358 44.53 2.80 -7.22
C ASN A 358 44.05 4.23 -7.52
N ASP A 359 44.85 5.16 -7.02
CA ASP A 359 45.14 6.46 -7.64
C ASP A 359 45.38 6.34 -9.16
N PHE A 360 44.72 7.19 -9.95
CA PHE A 360 45.34 8.06 -10.98
C PHE A 360 44.36 9.07 -11.56
#